data_AF-A0A2V9YGT0-F1
#
_entry.id   AF-A0A2V9YGT0-F1
#
_cell.length_a   1.000
_cell.length_b   1.000
_cell.length_c   1.000
_cell.angle_alpha   90.00
_cell.angle_beta   90.00
_cell.angle_gamma   90.00
#
_symmetry.space_group_name_H-M   'P 1'
#
loop_
_entity.id
_entity.type
_entity.pdbx_description
1 polymer ?
#
loop_
_entity_poly.entity_id
_entity_poly.type
_entity_poly.pdbx_seq_one_letter_code
_entity_poly.pdbx_strand_id
1 'polypeptide(L)'
;MQILHRTVGSIQQYLCDIKESSAADRYRPDRCPMCQARCCLLAHGFYYRTIVHVEFDDSIPVRRYLCRLCRRTVSLLPDFVLPYLRHSIIIIGLFLVSRLLVGRSLRESAQAAFQPSMPYQRGQFWVRRFRQQAAGLCAALAPA
;
A
#
# COMPACT_ATOMS: atom_id res chain seq x y z
N MET A 1 11.64 4.54 6.47
CA MET A 1 11.19 3.13 6.55
C MET A 1 9.67 3.10 6.50
N GLN A 2 9.08 2.23 5.68
CA GLN A 2 7.63 2.01 5.63
C GLN A 2 7.34 0.58 6.07
N ILE A 3 6.36 0.42 6.94
CA ILE A 3 5.84 -0.89 7.35
C ILE A 3 4.37 -0.95 6.92
N LEU A 4 3.95 -2.11 6.44
CA LEU A 4 2.55 -2.34 6.09
C LEU A 4 1.77 -2.68 7.35
N HIS A 5 0.61 -2.07 7.48
CA HIS A 5 -0.33 -2.33 8.54
C HIS A 5 -1.66 -2.78 7.93
N ARG A 6 -2.15 -3.91 8.42
CA ARG A 6 -3.42 -4.45 7.98
C ARG A 6 -4.56 -3.53 8.37
N THR A 7 -5.29 -3.03 7.38
CA THR A 7 -6.50 -2.24 7.61
C THR A 7 -7.74 -3.06 7.30
N VAL A 8 -8.84 -2.75 7.98
CA VAL A 8 -10.13 -3.40 7.77
C VAL A 8 -11.12 -2.33 7.32
N GLY A 9 -11.89 -2.63 6.27
CA GLY A 9 -12.91 -1.73 5.75
C GLY A 9 -12.45 -0.89 4.56
N SER A 10 -13.21 0.17 4.27
CA SER A 10 -13.00 1.07 3.14
C SER A 10 -11.95 2.14 3.41
N ILE A 11 -11.56 2.89 2.38
CA ILE A 11 -10.69 4.06 2.54
C ILE A 11 -11.35 5.10 3.46
N GLN A 12 -12.67 5.27 3.39
CA GLN A 12 -13.43 6.18 4.25
C GLN A 12 -13.36 5.72 5.71
N GLN A 13 -13.49 4.42 5.97
CA GLN A 13 -13.30 3.84 7.30
C GLN A 13 -11.90 4.17 7.84
N TYR A 14 -10.86 3.92 7.03
CA TYR A 14 -9.48 4.27 7.39
C TYR A 14 -9.31 5.75 7.73
N LEU A 15 -9.93 6.64 6.96
CA LEU A 15 -9.87 8.10 7.18
C LEU A 15 -10.57 8.54 8.47
N CYS A 16 -11.61 7.82 8.92
CA CYS A 16 -12.24 8.04 10.22
C CYS A 16 -11.34 7.51 11.34
N ASP A 17 -10.92 6.25 11.25
CA ASP A 17 -10.15 5.56 12.30
C ASP A 17 -8.82 6.27 12.59
N ILE A 18 -8.13 6.75 11.55
CA ILE A 18 -6.80 7.37 11.72
C ILE A 18 -6.83 8.68 12.49
N LYS A 19 -7.99 9.35 12.57
CA LYS A 19 -8.19 10.60 13.32
C LYS A 19 -8.40 10.35 14.81
N GLU A 20 -8.74 9.14 15.22
CA GLU A 20 -8.92 8.80 16.63
C GLU A 20 -7.57 8.88 17.37
N SER A 21 -7.54 9.58 18.52
CA SER A 21 -6.34 9.69 19.34
C SER A 21 -5.82 8.30 19.79
N SER A 22 -6.73 7.37 20.07
CA SER A 22 -6.38 6.00 20.48
C SER A 22 -5.70 5.17 19.37
N ALA A 23 -5.94 5.51 18.10
CA ALA A 23 -5.35 4.80 16.97
C ALA A 23 -3.82 4.97 16.90
N ALA A 24 -3.29 6.07 17.46
CA ALA A 24 -1.85 6.32 17.49
C ALA A 24 -1.09 5.30 18.35
N ASP A 25 -1.70 4.80 19.42
CA ASP A 25 -1.13 3.77 20.28
C ASP A 25 -1.49 2.36 19.80
N ARG A 26 -2.74 2.15 19.35
CA ARG A 26 -3.27 0.84 18.94
C ARG A 26 -2.42 0.12 17.89
N TYR A 27 -1.89 0.85 16.91
CA TYR A 27 -1.14 0.28 15.80
C TYR A 27 0.35 0.64 15.82
N ARG A 28 0.84 1.15 16.96
CA ARG A 28 2.27 1.44 17.13
C ARG A 28 3.05 0.13 17.14
N PRO A 29 4.14 0.02 16.35
CA PRO A 29 5.02 -1.13 16.46
C PRO A 29 5.73 -1.16 17.81
N ASP A 30 5.80 -2.34 18.44
CA ASP A 30 6.50 -2.51 19.73
C ASP A 30 8.00 -2.29 19.62
N ARG A 31 8.57 -2.50 18.42
CA ARG A 31 10.01 -2.39 18.13
C ARG A 31 10.28 -1.46 16.98
N CYS A 32 11.40 -0.75 17.07
CA CYS A 32 11.91 -0.02 15.92
C CYS A 32 12.39 -1.01 14.84
N PRO A 33 11.88 -0.95 13.59
CA PRO A 33 12.36 -1.81 12.52
C PRO A 33 13.82 -1.52 12.10
N MET A 34 14.41 -0.42 12.59
CA MET A 34 15.78 -0.04 12.24
C MET A 34 16.80 -0.48 13.29
N CYS A 35 16.51 -0.32 14.59
CA CYS A 35 17.45 -0.64 15.68
C CYS A 35 16.92 -1.71 16.65
N GLN A 36 15.72 -2.24 16.43
CA GLN A 36 15.07 -3.32 17.18
C GLN A 36 14.80 -3.05 18.67
N ALA A 37 15.11 -1.84 19.16
CA ALA A 37 14.78 -1.40 20.49
C ALA A 37 13.26 -1.40 20.72
N ARG A 38 12.85 -1.82 21.91
CA ARG A 38 11.44 -1.89 22.33
C ARG A 38 10.95 -0.54 22.85
N CYS A 39 9.65 -0.28 22.71
CA CYS A 39 8.94 0.85 23.32
C CYS A 39 9.56 2.23 23.05
N CYS A 40 10.29 2.38 21.95
CA CYS A 40 11.06 3.59 21.65
C CYS A 40 10.41 4.50 20.60
N LEU A 41 9.28 4.08 20.02
CA LEU A 41 8.59 4.78 18.94
C LEU A 41 7.54 5.74 19.51
N LEU A 42 7.67 7.04 19.21
CA LEU A 42 6.68 8.06 19.56
C LEU A 42 5.90 8.51 18.33
N ALA A 43 4.61 8.80 18.48
CA ALA A 43 3.82 9.37 17.40
C ALA A 43 4.45 10.71 16.95
N HIS A 44 4.68 10.83 15.64
CA HIS A 44 5.38 11.95 14.99
C HIS A 44 4.52 12.60 13.89
N GLY A 45 3.20 12.62 14.13
CA GLY A 45 2.21 13.14 13.20
C GLY A 45 2.01 12.26 11.97
N PHE A 46 1.78 12.92 10.84
CA PHE A 46 1.44 12.29 9.57
C PHE A 46 2.29 12.84 8.42
N TYR A 47 2.44 12.06 7.37
CA TYR A 47 2.66 12.62 6.04
C TYR A 47 1.46 12.31 5.17
N TYR A 48 1.28 13.05 4.10
CA TYR A 48 0.18 12.86 3.16
C TYR A 48 0.69 12.26 1.86
N ARG A 49 -0.07 11.35 1.27
CA ARG A 49 0.19 10.79 -0.06
C ARG A 49 -1.09 10.69 -0.86
N THR A 50 -0.99 10.94 -2.15
CA THR A 50 -2.10 10.73 -3.08
C THR A 50 -2.31 9.24 -3.32
N ILE A 51 -3.57 8.83 -3.43
CA ILE A 51 -3.99 7.48 -3.73
C ILE A 51 -5.11 7.51 -4.76
N VAL A 52 -4.99 6.62 -5.75
CA VAL A 52 -6.05 6.30 -6.68
C VAL A 52 -6.64 4.94 -6.31
N HIS A 53 -7.94 4.93 -6.08
CA HIS A 53 -8.77 3.77 -5.79
C HIS A 53 -10.12 3.90 -6.52
N VAL A 54 -10.94 2.86 -6.47
CA VAL A 54 -12.28 2.90 -7.06
C VAL A 54 -13.04 4.06 -6.42
N GLU A 55 -13.49 5.01 -7.25
CA GLU A 55 -14.24 6.21 -6.84
C GLU A 55 -13.52 7.10 -5.81
N PHE A 56 -12.19 7.01 -5.71
CA PHE A 56 -11.38 7.83 -4.81
C PHE A 56 -10.06 8.21 -5.48
N ASP A 57 -9.82 9.51 -5.65
CA ASP A 57 -8.53 10.05 -6.09
C ASP A 57 -8.18 11.28 -5.26
N ASP A 58 -7.62 11.04 -4.07
CA ASP A 58 -7.27 12.10 -3.13
C ASP A 58 -6.07 11.69 -2.25
N SER A 59 -5.67 12.59 -1.36
CA SER A 59 -4.60 12.40 -0.38
C SER A 59 -5.10 11.73 0.89
N ILE A 60 -4.38 10.71 1.34
CA ILE A 60 -4.59 10.08 2.64
C ILE A 60 -3.48 10.50 3.61
N PRO A 61 -3.79 10.72 4.90
CA PRO A 61 -2.78 10.81 5.94
C PRO A 61 -2.18 9.42 6.19
N VAL A 62 -0.89 9.35 6.50
CA VAL A 62 -0.19 8.12 6.88
C VAL A 62 0.60 8.39 8.14
N ARG A 63 0.32 7.60 9.18
CA ARG A 63 0.90 7.79 10.52
C ARG A 63 2.40 7.60 10.50
N ARG A 64 3.13 8.49 11.19
CA ARG A 64 4.58 8.39 11.38
C ARG A 64 4.92 8.22 12.85
N TYR A 65 5.99 7.48 13.10
CA TYR A 65 6.61 7.32 14.40
C TYR A 65 8.09 7.71 14.32
N LEU A 66 8.59 8.38 15.35
CA LEU A 66 10.01 8.69 15.51
C LEU A 66 10.61 7.78 16.58
N CYS A 67 11.69 7.07 16.24
CA CYS A 67 12.46 6.34 17.25
C CYS A 67 13.28 7.31 18.09
N ARG A 68 13.10 7.31 19.41
CA ARG A 68 13.88 8.17 20.32
C ARG A 68 15.36 7.79 20.38
N LEU A 69 15.71 6.53 20.08
CA LEU A 69 17.09 6.03 20.18
C LEU A 69 17.87 6.26 18.87
N CYS A 70 17.41 5.71 17.75
CA CYS A 70 18.13 5.84 16.47
C CYS A 70 17.71 7.07 15.64
N ARG A 71 16.74 7.87 16.12
CA ARG A 71 16.25 9.10 15.48
C ARG A 71 15.69 8.93 14.07
N ARG A 72 15.39 7.69 13.65
CA ARG A 72 14.80 7.38 12.34
C ARG A 72 13.28 7.36 12.40
N THR A 73 12.66 7.77 11.30
CA THR A 73 11.20 7.78 11.14
C THR A 73 10.68 6.50 10.47
N VAL A 74 9.60 5.99 11.04
CA VAL A 74 8.86 4.81 10.55
C VAL A 74 7.45 5.27 10.18
N SER A 75 7.05 4.97 8.95
CA SER A 75 5.69 5.24 8.47
C SER A 75 4.87 3.95 8.50
N LEU A 76 3.67 4.02 9.07
CA LEU A 76 2.71 2.93 9.13
C LEU A 76 1.74 3.05 7.95
N LEU A 77 2.05 2.37 6.86
CA LEU A 77 1.30 2.44 5.61
C LEU A 77 0.13 1.45 5.64
N PRO A 78 -1.10 1.85 5.27
CA PRO A 78 -2.19 0.90 5.14
C PRO A 78 -1.93 -0.10 4.02
N ASP A 79 -2.27 -1.36 4.25
CA ASP A 79 -2.01 -2.49 3.35
C ASP A 79 -2.74 -2.44 2.00
N PHE A 80 -3.81 -1.66 1.88
CA PHE A 80 -4.42 -1.38 0.57
C PHE A 80 -3.53 -0.52 -0.34
N VAL A 81 -2.43 0.04 0.18
CA VAL A 81 -1.47 0.87 -0.55
C VAL A 81 -0.08 0.22 -0.56
N LEU A 82 0.51 0.13 -1.74
CA LEU A 82 1.89 -0.32 -1.88
C LEU A 82 2.90 0.83 -1.73
N PRO A 83 4.09 0.57 -1.16
CA PRO A 83 5.21 1.50 -1.18
C PRO A 83 5.51 1.95 -2.61
N TYR A 84 5.78 3.24 -2.80
CA TYR A 84 6.16 3.84 -4.09
C TYR A 84 5.07 3.78 -5.20
N LEU A 85 3.85 3.36 -4.90
CA LEU A 85 2.75 3.29 -5.87
C LEU A 85 1.55 4.14 -5.45
N ARG A 86 1.06 4.98 -6.36
CA ARG A 86 -0.15 5.79 -6.12
C ARG A 86 -1.44 4.97 -6.19
N HIS A 87 -1.45 3.82 -6.87
CA HIS A 87 -2.68 3.05 -7.08
C HIS A 87 -2.83 2.02 -5.99
N SER A 88 -4.04 1.86 -5.49
CA SER A 88 -4.38 0.82 -4.52
C SER A 88 -4.11 -0.58 -5.08
N ILE A 89 -3.90 -1.54 -4.18
CA ILE A 89 -3.69 -2.95 -4.54
C ILE A 89 -4.88 -3.51 -5.34
N ILE A 90 -6.09 -3.04 -5.06
CA ILE A 90 -7.31 -3.44 -5.77
C ILE A 90 -7.26 -3.01 -7.24
N ILE A 91 -6.92 -1.75 -7.54
CA ILE A 91 -6.80 -1.29 -8.94
C ILE A 91 -5.72 -2.09 -9.68
N ILE A 92 -4.55 -2.28 -9.07
CA ILE A 92 -3.46 -3.02 -9.68
C ILE A 92 -3.88 -4.49 -9.91
N GLY A 93 -4.57 -5.09 -8.95
CA GLY A 93 -5.09 -6.46 -9.03
C GLY A 93 -6.10 -6.62 -10.17
N LEU A 94 -7.11 -5.76 -10.25
CA LEU A 94 -8.10 -5.76 -11.34
C LEU A 94 -7.44 -5.64 -12.71
N PHE A 95 -6.45 -4.74 -12.82
CA PHE A 95 -5.68 -4.58 -14.05
C PHE A 95 -4.93 -5.86 -14.41
N LEU A 96 -4.19 -6.46 -13.46
CA LEU A 96 -3.38 -7.65 -13.69
C LEU A 96 -4.25 -8.87 -14.03
N VAL A 97 -5.39 -9.06 -13.36
CA VAL A 97 -6.37 -10.11 -13.69
C VAL A 97 -6.87 -9.93 -15.11
N SER A 98 -7.34 -8.73 -15.46
CA SER A 98 -7.82 -8.41 -16.80
C SER A 98 -6.75 -8.63 -17.87
N ARG A 99 -5.50 -8.25 -17.57
CA ARG A 99 -4.40 -8.33 -18.54
C ARG A 99 -3.84 -9.74 -18.70
N LEU A 100 -3.64 -10.45 -17.60
CA LEU A 100 -2.87 -11.70 -17.56
C LEU A 100 -3.74 -12.95 -17.53
N LEU A 101 -4.94 -12.89 -16.96
CA LEU A 101 -5.85 -14.03 -16.91
C LEU A 101 -6.90 -13.97 -18.03
N VAL A 102 -7.47 -12.79 -18.29
CA VAL A 102 -8.50 -12.63 -19.34
C VAL A 102 -7.88 -12.37 -20.72
N GLY A 103 -6.63 -11.89 -20.78
CA GLY A 103 -5.90 -11.66 -22.03
C GLY A 103 -6.26 -10.37 -22.76
N ARG A 104 -6.90 -9.40 -22.09
CA ARG A 104 -7.26 -8.10 -22.68
C ARG A 104 -6.04 -7.26 -23.05
N SER A 105 -6.23 -6.29 -23.94
CA SER A 105 -5.20 -5.29 -24.25
C SER A 105 -4.92 -4.40 -23.02
N LEU A 106 -3.77 -3.72 -23.02
CA LEU A 106 -3.39 -2.83 -21.91
C LEU A 106 -4.43 -1.71 -21.69
N ARG A 107 -5.07 -1.22 -22.76
CA ARG A 107 -6.12 -0.18 -22.68
C ARG A 107 -7.40 -0.72 -22.06
N GLU A 108 -7.88 -1.86 -22.52
CA GLU A 108 -9.09 -2.50 -21.98
C GLU A 108 -8.88 -2.96 -20.53
N SER A 109 -7.68 -3.42 -20.18
CA SER A 109 -7.33 -3.72 -18.78
C SER A 109 -7.30 -2.48 -17.90
N ALA A 110 -6.84 -1.35 -18.42
CA ALA A 110 -6.90 -0.08 -17.71
C ALA A 110 -8.35 0.36 -17.46
N GLN A 111 -9.21 0.25 -18.47
CA GLN A 111 -10.64 0.52 -18.33
C GLN A 111 -11.31 -0.40 -17.30
N ALA A 112 -11.02 -1.70 -17.35
CA ALA A 112 -11.54 -2.68 -16.39
C ALA A 112 -11.07 -2.42 -14.95
N ALA A 113 -9.95 -1.72 -14.77
CA ALA A 113 -9.41 -1.31 -13.48
C ALA A 113 -9.85 0.10 -13.07
N PHE A 114 -10.87 0.68 -13.71
CA PHE A 114 -11.37 2.03 -13.48
C PHE A 114 -10.33 3.13 -13.77
N GLN A 115 -9.42 2.88 -14.71
CA GLN A 115 -8.33 3.79 -15.08
C GLN A 115 -8.28 4.04 -16.61
N PRO A 116 -9.35 4.55 -17.24
CA PRO A 116 -9.43 4.69 -18.69
C PRO A 116 -8.35 5.62 -19.29
N SER A 117 -7.84 6.57 -18.51
CA SER A 117 -6.80 7.51 -18.89
C SER A 117 -5.38 7.08 -18.48
N MET A 118 -5.19 5.83 -18.03
CA MET A 118 -3.89 5.36 -17.58
C MET A 118 -2.86 5.35 -18.73
N PRO A 119 -1.66 5.94 -18.53
CA PRO A 119 -0.59 5.84 -19.50
C PRO A 119 -0.20 4.38 -19.76
N TYR A 120 0.01 4.05 -21.03
CA TYR A 120 0.43 2.72 -21.49
C TYR A 120 1.65 2.18 -20.73
N GLN A 121 2.66 3.02 -20.51
CA GLN A 121 3.89 2.68 -19.79
C GLN A 121 3.63 2.19 -18.35
N ARG A 122 2.59 2.72 -17.69
CA ARG A 122 2.22 2.30 -16.33
C ARG A 122 1.69 0.87 -16.34
N GLY A 123 0.83 0.54 -17.29
CA GLY A 123 0.33 -0.82 -17.46
C GLY A 123 1.45 -1.82 -17.76
N GLN A 124 2.38 -1.46 -18.65
CA GLN A 124 3.58 -2.27 -18.92
C GLN A 124 4.44 -2.47 -17.68
N PHE A 125 4.67 -1.40 -16.90
CA PHE A 125 5.43 -1.45 -15.66
C PHE A 125 4.81 -2.43 -14.65
N TRP A 126 3.49 -2.39 -14.46
CA TRP A 126 2.80 -3.33 -13.56
C TRP A 126 2.94 -4.78 -14.02
N VAL A 127 2.75 -5.06 -15.31
CA VAL A 127 2.93 -6.42 -15.87
C VAL A 127 4.35 -6.92 -15.64
N ARG A 128 5.35 -6.10 -15.98
CA ARG A 128 6.77 -6.47 -15.83
C ARG A 128 7.11 -6.75 -14.38
N ARG A 129 6.73 -5.84 -13.47
CA ARG A 129 6.99 -5.97 -12.04
C ARG A 129 6.34 -7.24 -11.46
N PHE A 130 5.10 -7.54 -11.85
CA PHE A 130 4.41 -8.76 -11.39
C PHE A 130 5.10 -10.03 -11.91
N ARG A 131 5.38 -10.09 -13.23
CA ARG A 131 6.04 -11.26 -13.84
C ARG A 131 7.40 -11.57 -13.22
N GLN A 132 8.17 -10.55 -12.84
CA GLN A 132 9.46 -10.73 -12.15
C GLN A 132 9.32 -11.43 -10.79
N GLN A 133 8.18 -11.31 -10.12
CA GLN A 133 7.94 -11.92 -8.82
C GLN A 133 7.07 -13.18 -8.90
N ALA A 134 6.32 -13.37 -10.00
CA ALA A 134 5.30 -14.41 -10.12
C ALA A 134 5.83 -15.82 -9.84
N ALA A 135 6.97 -16.21 -10.42
CA ALA A 135 7.55 -17.54 -10.21
C ALA A 135 7.88 -17.80 -8.73
N GLY A 136 8.55 -16.82 -8.08
CA GLY A 136 8.89 -16.92 -6.66
C GLY A 136 7.66 -16.95 -5.75
N LEU A 137 6.63 -16.16 -6.07
CA LEU A 137 5.37 -16.16 -5.33
C LEU A 137 4.62 -17.50 -5.48
N CYS A 138 4.52 -18.04 -6.69
CA CYS A 138 3.90 -19.34 -6.91
C CYS A 138 4.64 -20.46 -6.17
N ALA A 139 5.99 -20.45 -6.19
CA ALA A 139 6.79 -21.42 -5.46
C ALA A 139 6.56 -21.32 -3.93
N ALA A 140 6.45 -20.10 -3.38
CA ALA A 140 6.21 -19.89 -1.96
C ALA A 140 4.78 -20.28 -1.50
N LEU A 141 3.82 -20.36 -2.42
CA LEU A 141 2.42 -20.72 -2.15
C LEU A 141 2.11 -22.19 -2.41
N ALA A 142 3.00 -22.93 -3.09
CA ALA A 142 2.82 -24.34 -3.31
C ALA A 142 2.89 -25.09 -1.95
N PRO A 143 1.98 -26.02 -1.66
CA PRO A 143 2.12 -26.88 -0.50
C PRO A 143 3.43 -27.66 -0.61
N ALA A 144 4.16 -27.75 0.50
CA ALA A 144 5.42 -28.49 0.61
C ALA A 144 5.22 -29.99 0.38
#